data_AF-A0A1G1EGA2-F1
#
_entry.id   AF-A0A1G1EGA2-F1
#
_cell.length_a   1.000
_cell.length_b   1.000
_cell.length_c   1.000
_cell.angle_alpha   90.00
_cell.angle_beta   90.00
_cell.angle_gamma   90.00
#
_symmetry.space_group_name_H-M   'P 1'
#
loop_
_entity.id
_entity.type
_entity.pdbx_description
1 polymer ?
#
loop_
_entity_poly.entity_id
_entity_poly.type
_entity_poly.pdbx_seq_one_letter_code
_entity_poly.pdbx_strand_id
1 'polypeptide(L)'
;MPRPFAQSTAELVMQVTEAVQANGEADSTFVQNFCDLSATQADNALQLSADLGLLHLNAGKYTSANPIVSFVATPDESRKAALLRVVLESYEPFIVFRNRLTATNSADTAAQQTKAKLDIDAHREEVKDTLISLGTYTSALSSKGGGRYTAADHELNNQLWGLAASANDLAAAEAIIRQQIGSRVDQLDRTEVIVPLANALLNATASRTNGAVADGARAVESFLARLADRLTVNLAGANGINQKLDKFRPGNHLPKKVVEAAKYLGQVRNAADHGVDVDPEVGNIWEIQQSTGLQYVFVACSFITAALEREAGGKFMI
;
A
#
# COMPACT_ATOMS: atom_id res chain seq x y z
N MET A 1 -25.76 -23.03 -3.67
CA MET A 1 -25.46 -22.92 -5.12
C MET A 1 -23.96 -22.93 -5.23
N PRO A 2 -23.38 -23.72 -6.16
CA PRO A 2 -21.94 -23.75 -6.38
C PRO A 2 -21.38 -22.35 -6.62
N ARG A 3 -20.16 -22.08 -6.14
CA ARG A 3 -19.47 -20.81 -6.33
C ARG A 3 -18.97 -20.71 -7.79
N PRO A 4 -19.35 -19.68 -8.55
CA PRO A 4 -18.78 -19.42 -9.87
C PRO A 4 -17.28 -19.17 -9.79
N PHE A 5 -16.54 -19.57 -10.82
CA PHE A 5 -15.10 -19.32 -10.90
C PHE A 5 -14.69 -19.15 -12.37
N ALA A 6 -14.12 -18.00 -12.70
CA ALA A 6 -13.70 -17.70 -14.05
C ALA A 6 -12.22 -18.05 -14.27
N GLN A 7 -11.93 -18.81 -15.33
CA GLN A 7 -10.58 -19.20 -15.70
C GLN A 7 -9.89 -18.09 -16.49
N SER A 8 -8.82 -17.51 -15.94
CA SER A 8 -7.98 -16.52 -16.64
C SER A 8 -6.56 -16.49 -16.07
N THR A 9 -5.65 -15.76 -16.73
CA THR A 9 -4.29 -15.52 -16.23
C THR A 9 -4.19 -14.15 -15.56
N ALA A 10 -3.17 -13.98 -14.72
CA ALA A 10 -2.89 -12.70 -14.06
C ALA A 10 -2.67 -11.56 -15.07
N GLU A 11 -1.96 -11.83 -16.16
CA GLU A 11 -1.66 -10.86 -17.22
C GLU A 11 -2.96 -10.35 -17.87
N LEU A 12 -3.89 -11.26 -18.20
CA LEU A 12 -5.17 -10.89 -18.78
C LEU A 12 -6.03 -10.11 -17.78
N VAL A 13 -6.06 -10.51 -16.50
CA VAL A 13 -6.74 -9.76 -15.42
C VAL A 13 -6.21 -8.32 -15.35
N MET A 14 -4.90 -8.12 -15.38
CA MET A 14 -4.30 -6.79 -15.35
C MET A 14 -4.62 -6.00 -16.63
N GLN A 15 -4.53 -6.62 -17.80
CA GLN A 15 -4.79 -6.00 -19.09
C GLN A 15 -6.23 -5.50 -19.23
N VAL A 16 -7.23 -6.32 -18.85
CA VAL A 16 -8.64 -5.88 -18.93
C VAL A 16 -8.98 -4.84 -17.87
N THR A 17 -8.35 -4.92 -16.70
CA THR A 17 -8.50 -3.91 -15.64
C THR A 17 -7.96 -2.57 -16.09
N GLU A 18 -6.80 -2.57 -16.78
CA GLU A 18 -6.21 -1.37 -17.39
C GLU A 18 -7.13 -0.77 -18.45
N ALA A 19 -7.72 -1.59 -19.33
CA ALA A 19 -8.64 -1.14 -20.37
C ALA A 19 -9.90 -0.47 -19.80
N VAL A 20 -10.50 -1.08 -18.77
CA VAL A 20 -11.67 -0.51 -18.08
C VAL A 20 -11.30 0.81 -17.40
N GLN A 21 -10.15 0.87 -16.72
CA GLN A 21 -9.67 2.08 -16.06
C GLN A 21 -9.38 3.21 -17.07
N ALA A 22 -8.80 2.88 -18.23
CA ALA A 22 -8.49 3.85 -19.29
C ALA A 22 -9.76 4.45 -19.90
N ASN A 23 -10.82 3.65 -20.06
CA ASN A 23 -12.10 4.12 -20.60
C ASN A 23 -13.04 4.72 -19.53
N GLY A 24 -12.77 4.46 -18.24
CA GLY A 24 -13.60 4.82 -17.10
C GLY A 24 -14.77 3.85 -16.85
N GLU A 25 -15.52 3.53 -17.90
CA GLU A 25 -16.58 2.51 -17.91
C GLU A 25 -16.54 1.74 -19.23
N ALA A 26 -16.51 0.41 -19.20
CA ALA A 26 -16.40 -0.40 -20.42
C ALA A 26 -17.27 -1.66 -20.40
N ASP A 27 -17.74 -2.07 -21.57
CA ASP A 27 -18.39 -3.37 -21.77
C ASP A 27 -17.39 -4.41 -22.32
N SER A 28 -17.81 -5.67 -22.39
CA SER A 28 -16.96 -6.76 -22.90
C SER A 28 -16.51 -6.51 -24.34
N THR A 29 -17.37 -5.96 -25.20
CA THR A 29 -17.05 -5.68 -26.61
C THR A 29 -15.93 -4.65 -26.73
N PHE A 30 -15.97 -3.59 -25.93
CA PHE A 30 -14.89 -2.61 -25.85
C PHE A 30 -13.58 -3.27 -25.45
N VAL A 31 -13.60 -4.08 -24.38
CA VAL A 31 -12.38 -4.74 -23.85
C VAL A 31 -11.79 -5.71 -24.87
N GLN A 32 -12.62 -6.48 -25.57
CA GLN A 32 -12.17 -7.35 -26.67
C GLN A 32 -11.39 -6.56 -27.72
N ASN A 33 -11.95 -5.45 -28.20
CA ASN A 33 -11.32 -4.62 -29.23
C ASN A 33 -10.08 -3.88 -28.72
N PHE A 34 -10.12 -3.39 -27.48
CA PHE A 34 -9.03 -2.63 -26.89
C PHE A 34 -7.80 -3.50 -26.58
N CYS A 35 -8.04 -4.72 -26.08
CA CYS A 35 -6.98 -5.64 -25.67
C CYS A 35 -6.59 -6.66 -26.75
N ASP A 36 -7.29 -6.68 -27.88
CA ASP A 36 -7.19 -7.71 -28.94
C ASP A 36 -7.39 -9.14 -28.38
N LEU A 37 -8.54 -9.34 -27.69
CA LEU A 37 -8.90 -10.59 -27.03
C LEU A 37 -10.15 -11.22 -27.64
N SER A 38 -10.24 -12.55 -27.58
CA SER A 38 -11.51 -13.24 -27.87
C SER A 38 -12.57 -12.95 -26.81
N ALA A 39 -13.85 -13.10 -27.17
CA ALA A 39 -14.98 -12.90 -26.26
C ALA A 39 -14.84 -13.70 -24.96
N THR A 40 -14.50 -14.98 -25.05
CA THR A 40 -14.31 -15.84 -23.87
C THR A 40 -13.17 -15.36 -22.97
N GLN A 41 -12.04 -14.92 -23.55
CA GLN A 41 -10.91 -14.41 -22.75
C GLN A 41 -11.27 -13.11 -22.04
N ALA A 42 -11.93 -12.19 -22.74
CA ALA A 42 -12.37 -10.92 -22.16
C ALA A 42 -13.39 -11.14 -21.05
N ASP A 43 -14.42 -11.97 -21.29
CA ASP A 43 -15.46 -12.26 -20.32
C ASP A 43 -14.91 -12.93 -19.06
N ASN A 44 -14.05 -13.95 -19.20
CA ASN A 44 -13.47 -14.63 -18.05
C ASN A 44 -12.53 -13.71 -17.26
N ALA A 45 -11.69 -12.92 -17.94
CA ALA A 45 -10.80 -11.98 -17.26
C ALA A 45 -11.59 -10.89 -16.53
N LEU A 46 -12.63 -10.34 -17.14
CA LEU A 46 -13.52 -9.34 -16.53
C LEU A 46 -14.25 -9.90 -15.30
N GLN A 47 -14.78 -11.12 -15.39
CA GLN A 47 -15.43 -11.80 -14.28
C GLN A 47 -14.45 -12.08 -13.14
N LEU A 48 -13.23 -12.54 -13.43
CA LEU A 48 -12.22 -12.78 -12.42
C LEU A 48 -11.74 -11.46 -11.78
N SER A 49 -11.56 -10.39 -12.56
CA SER A 49 -11.25 -9.05 -12.04
C SER A 49 -12.35 -8.53 -11.12
N ALA A 50 -13.61 -8.83 -11.41
CA ALA A 50 -14.73 -8.48 -10.54
C ALA A 50 -14.75 -9.32 -9.25
N ASP A 51 -14.50 -10.64 -9.31
CA ASP A 51 -14.43 -11.52 -8.14
C ASP A 51 -13.23 -11.17 -7.23
N LEU A 52 -12.11 -10.72 -7.80
CA LEU A 52 -10.96 -10.18 -7.07
C LEU A 52 -11.25 -8.81 -6.42
N GLY A 53 -12.35 -8.14 -6.77
CA GLY A 53 -12.70 -6.80 -6.28
C GLY A 53 -11.90 -5.66 -6.92
N LEU A 54 -11.32 -5.89 -8.10
CA LEU A 54 -10.70 -4.83 -8.92
C LEU A 54 -11.75 -4.07 -9.72
N LEU A 55 -12.76 -4.77 -10.26
CA LEU A 55 -13.82 -4.18 -11.06
C LEU A 55 -15.19 -4.40 -10.42
N HIS A 56 -16.14 -3.54 -10.77
CA HIS A 56 -17.54 -3.66 -10.40
C HIS A 56 -18.39 -3.77 -11.66
N LEU A 57 -19.22 -4.82 -11.75
CA LEU A 57 -20.17 -5.01 -12.84
C LEU A 57 -21.51 -4.38 -12.48
N ASN A 58 -21.99 -3.45 -13.32
CA ASN A 58 -23.33 -2.87 -13.21
C ASN A 58 -23.98 -2.82 -14.60
N ALA A 59 -25.17 -3.41 -14.74
CA ALA A 59 -25.96 -3.39 -15.97
C ALA A 59 -25.16 -3.75 -17.25
N GLY A 60 -24.27 -4.74 -17.17
CA GLY A 60 -23.45 -5.21 -18.31
C GLY A 60 -22.18 -4.39 -18.59
N LYS A 61 -21.89 -3.38 -17.77
CA LYS A 61 -20.68 -2.56 -17.85
C LYS A 61 -19.82 -2.68 -16.61
N TYR A 62 -18.52 -2.61 -16.81
CA TYR A 62 -17.50 -2.67 -15.77
C TYR A 62 -16.93 -1.29 -15.48
N THR A 63 -16.74 -1.00 -14.20
CA THR A 63 -16.06 0.20 -13.69
C THR A 63 -15.06 -0.20 -12.62
N SER A 64 -14.08 0.65 -12.33
CA SER A 64 -13.12 0.41 -11.24
C SER A 64 -13.82 0.33 -9.88
N ALA A 65 -13.57 -0.74 -9.11
CA ALA A 65 -14.23 -0.96 -7.83
C ALA A 65 -13.63 -0.12 -6.68
N ASN A 66 -12.36 0.24 -6.78
CA ASN A 66 -11.66 0.99 -5.75
C ASN A 66 -10.58 1.93 -6.35
N PRO A 67 -10.13 2.98 -5.62
CA PRO A 67 -9.14 3.92 -6.13
C PRO A 67 -7.77 3.31 -6.43
N ILE A 68 -7.43 2.16 -5.83
CA ILE A 68 -6.12 1.50 -6.04
C ILE A 68 -5.99 1.05 -7.50
N VAL A 69 -7.10 0.72 -8.18
CA VAL A 69 -7.14 0.33 -9.59
C VAL A 69 -6.54 1.41 -10.52
N SER A 70 -6.57 2.69 -10.13
CA SER A 70 -5.93 3.75 -10.91
C SER A 70 -4.42 3.55 -11.09
N PHE A 71 -3.76 2.79 -10.20
CA PHE A 71 -2.34 2.47 -10.30
C PHE A 71 -2.01 1.36 -11.31
N VAL A 72 -3.03 0.71 -11.90
CA VAL A 72 -2.82 -0.31 -12.96
C VAL A 72 -2.31 0.31 -14.25
N ALA A 73 -2.59 1.60 -14.51
CA ALA A 73 -2.16 2.33 -15.71
C ALA A 73 -0.65 2.71 -15.72
N THR A 74 0.19 1.91 -15.06
CA THR A 74 1.64 2.08 -15.01
C THR A 74 2.32 1.09 -15.97
N PRO A 75 3.37 1.48 -16.70
CA PRO A 75 4.13 0.53 -17.54
C PRO A 75 5.01 -0.43 -16.71
N ASP A 76 5.09 -0.25 -15.39
CA ASP A 76 5.92 -1.06 -14.50
C ASP A 76 5.16 -2.32 -14.04
N GLU A 77 5.48 -3.45 -14.65
CA GLU A 77 4.88 -4.75 -14.33
C GLU A 77 5.09 -5.17 -12.87
N SER A 78 6.16 -4.72 -12.21
CA SER A 78 6.38 -5.02 -10.80
C SER A 78 5.35 -4.32 -9.90
N ARG A 79 4.86 -3.14 -10.30
CA ARG A 79 3.80 -2.41 -9.60
C ARG A 79 2.44 -3.04 -9.85
N LYS A 80 2.17 -3.50 -11.08
CA LYS A 80 0.94 -4.27 -11.39
C LYS A 80 0.89 -5.55 -10.55
N ALA A 81 2.01 -6.27 -10.44
CA ALA A 81 2.14 -7.44 -9.59
C ALA A 81 1.92 -7.11 -8.10
N ALA A 82 2.48 -6.02 -7.59
CA ALA A 82 2.29 -5.59 -6.20
C ALA A 82 0.83 -5.20 -5.90
N LEU A 83 0.15 -4.54 -6.83
CA LEU A 83 -1.27 -4.20 -6.71
C LEU A 83 -2.13 -5.47 -6.69
N LEU A 84 -1.91 -6.37 -7.64
CA LEU A 84 -2.64 -7.64 -7.71
C LEU A 84 -2.37 -8.48 -6.45
N ARG A 85 -1.14 -8.43 -5.90
CA ARG A 85 -0.79 -9.08 -4.63
C ARG A 85 -1.70 -8.61 -3.49
N VAL A 86 -2.02 -7.32 -3.42
CA VAL A 86 -2.87 -6.75 -2.35
C VAL A 86 -4.26 -7.39 -2.37
N VAL A 87 -4.92 -7.42 -3.52
CA VAL A 87 -6.28 -7.99 -3.64
C VAL A 87 -6.27 -9.52 -3.56
N LEU A 88 -5.18 -10.15 -4.00
CA LEU A 88 -5.03 -11.60 -3.93
C LEU A 88 -4.94 -12.11 -2.49
N GLU A 89 -4.41 -11.31 -1.56
CA GLU A 89 -4.33 -11.67 -0.13
C GLU A 89 -5.69 -11.67 0.58
N SER A 90 -6.71 -11.02 0.01
CA SER A 90 -8.09 -11.09 0.49
C SER A 90 -8.99 -12.00 -0.35
N TYR A 91 -8.46 -12.60 -1.43
CA TYR A 91 -9.20 -13.50 -2.29
C TYR A 91 -9.25 -14.93 -1.72
N GLU A 92 -10.41 -15.28 -1.16
CA GLU A 92 -10.61 -16.54 -0.43
C GLU A 92 -10.16 -17.82 -1.17
N PRO A 93 -10.48 -18.02 -2.48
CA PRO A 93 -9.98 -19.17 -3.24
C PRO A 93 -8.45 -19.29 -3.21
N PHE A 94 -7.73 -18.17 -3.33
CA PHE A 94 -6.27 -18.18 -3.27
C PHE A 94 -5.75 -18.47 -1.86
N ILE A 95 -6.35 -17.88 -0.82
CA ILE A 95 -5.95 -18.13 0.57
C ILE A 95 -6.09 -19.62 0.91
N VAL A 96 -7.23 -20.22 0.55
CA VAL A 96 -7.50 -21.65 0.79
C VAL A 96 -6.51 -22.51 -0.01
N PHE A 97 -6.31 -22.20 -1.29
CA PHE A 97 -5.35 -22.91 -2.14
C PHE A 97 -3.93 -22.87 -1.59
N ARG A 98 -3.43 -21.68 -1.21
CA ARG A 98 -2.10 -21.51 -0.63
C ARG A 98 -1.93 -22.34 0.64
N ASN A 99 -2.89 -22.28 1.56
CA ASN A 99 -2.85 -23.07 2.79
C ASN A 99 -2.83 -24.58 2.51
N ARG A 100 -3.61 -25.03 1.52
CA ARG A 100 -3.58 -26.44 1.12
C ARG A 100 -2.30 -26.84 0.42
N LEU A 101 -1.75 -25.97 -0.43
CA LEU A 101 -0.47 -26.19 -1.10
C LEU A 101 0.65 -26.37 -0.09
N THR A 102 0.73 -25.52 0.94
CA THR A 102 1.70 -25.67 2.03
C THR A 102 1.54 -26.98 2.79
N ALA A 103 0.29 -27.40 3.04
CA ALA A 103 0.01 -28.64 3.78
C ALA A 103 0.25 -29.93 2.96
N THR A 104 0.00 -29.92 1.66
CA THR A 104 0.05 -31.12 0.81
C THR A 104 1.32 -31.19 -0.04
N ASN A 105 2.01 -30.07 -0.23
CA ASN A 105 3.12 -29.91 -1.17
C ASN A 105 2.78 -30.39 -2.61
N SER A 106 1.50 -30.32 -2.99
CA SER A 106 0.97 -30.76 -4.28
C SER A 106 -0.09 -29.78 -4.77
N ALA A 107 0.18 -29.11 -5.89
CA ALA A 107 -0.76 -28.15 -6.48
C ALA A 107 -2.05 -28.82 -6.95
N ASP A 108 -1.98 -30.02 -7.55
CA ASP A 108 -3.17 -30.78 -7.96
C ASP A 108 -4.07 -31.12 -6.76
N THR A 109 -3.46 -31.61 -5.67
CA THR A 109 -4.20 -31.94 -4.45
C THR A 109 -4.78 -30.67 -3.81
N ALA A 110 -4.02 -29.58 -3.78
CA ALA A 110 -4.46 -28.30 -3.24
C ALA A 110 -5.64 -27.71 -4.03
N ALA A 111 -5.60 -27.73 -5.36
CA ALA A 111 -6.67 -27.26 -6.22
C ALA A 111 -7.95 -28.10 -6.04
N GLN A 112 -7.82 -29.44 -6.04
CA GLN A 112 -8.95 -30.34 -5.81
C GLN A 112 -9.62 -30.10 -4.45
N GLN A 113 -8.82 -29.92 -3.39
CA GLN A 113 -9.33 -29.66 -2.04
C GLN A 113 -9.92 -28.24 -1.91
N THR A 114 -9.37 -27.26 -2.61
CA THR A 114 -9.90 -25.88 -2.64
C THR A 114 -11.26 -25.87 -3.33
N LYS A 115 -11.36 -26.51 -4.50
CA LYS A 115 -12.62 -26.69 -5.22
C LYS A 115 -13.68 -27.33 -4.33
N ALA A 116 -13.36 -28.45 -3.69
CA ALA A 116 -14.29 -29.16 -2.83
C ALA A 116 -14.70 -28.36 -1.58
N LYS A 117 -13.76 -27.61 -0.97
CA LYS A 117 -14.03 -26.82 0.24
C LYS A 117 -14.91 -25.60 -0.04
N LEU A 118 -14.74 -24.96 -1.18
CA LEU A 118 -15.46 -23.73 -1.55
C LEU A 118 -16.63 -23.98 -2.50
N ASP A 119 -16.95 -25.25 -2.77
CA ASP A 119 -18.00 -25.67 -3.70
C ASP A 119 -17.87 -24.98 -5.08
N ILE A 120 -16.63 -24.89 -5.62
CA ILE A 120 -16.35 -24.19 -6.87
C ILE A 120 -16.84 -25.00 -8.08
N ASP A 121 -17.54 -24.30 -8.99
CA ASP A 121 -18.09 -24.82 -10.25
C ASP A 121 -17.14 -24.60 -11.44
N ALA A 122 -15.92 -25.14 -11.34
CA ALA A 122 -14.92 -25.13 -12.40
C ALA A 122 -14.10 -26.41 -12.38
N HIS A 123 -13.49 -26.81 -13.49
CA HIS A 123 -12.63 -27.99 -13.48
C HIS A 123 -11.40 -27.76 -12.58
N ARG A 124 -10.87 -28.81 -11.95
CA ARG A 124 -9.74 -28.66 -11.00
C ARG A 124 -8.51 -28.01 -11.64
N GLU A 125 -8.29 -28.27 -12.93
CA GLU A 125 -7.16 -27.73 -13.69
C GLU A 125 -7.34 -26.23 -13.92
N GLU A 126 -8.57 -25.77 -14.17
CA GLU A 126 -8.90 -24.34 -14.31
C GLU A 126 -8.64 -23.58 -13.00
N VAL A 127 -9.06 -24.17 -11.87
CA VAL A 127 -8.78 -23.63 -10.52
C VAL A 127 -7.27 -23.59 -10.27
N LYS A 128 -6.57 -24.69 -10.57
CA LYS A 128 -5.12 -24.80 -10.37
C LYS A 128 -4.37 -23.76 -11.19
N ASP A 129 -4.61 -23.71 -12.49
CA ASP A 129 -3.84 -22.87 -13.43
C ASP A 129 -4.10 -21.39 -13.16
N THR A 130 -5.34 -21.01 -12.85
CA THR A 130 -5.70 -19.63 -12.49
C THR A 130 -5.01 -19.21 -11.19
N LEU A 131 -5.11 -20.00 -10.12
CA LEU A 131 -4.55 -19.63 -8.82
C LEU A 131 -3.01 -19.69 -8.81
N ILE A 132 -2.41 -20.59 -9.58
CA ILE A 132 -0.96 -20.60 -9.82
C ILE A 132 -0.56 -19.36 -10.58
N SER A 133 -1.22 -19.02 -11.69
CA SER A 133 -0.90 -17.84 -12.50
C SER A 133 -0.92 -16.56 -11.66
N LEU A 134 -2.01 -16.33 -10.91
CA LEU A 134 -2.13 -15.21 -9.97
C LEU A 134 -1.01 -15.25 -8.91
N GLY A 135 -0.74 -16.42 -8.36
CA GLY A 135 0.26 -16.58 -7.32
C GLY A 135 1.70 -16.33 -7.80
N THR A 136 2.06 -16.82 -8.97
CA THR A 136 3.40 -16.65 -9.52
C THR A 136 3.64 -15.25 -10.04
N TYR A 137 2.65 -14.64 -10.72
CA TYR A 137 2.75 -13.26 -11.21
C TYR A 137 3.00 -12.28 -10.06
N THR A 138 2.33 -12.49 -8.93
CA THR A 138 2.43 -11.63 -7.75
C THR A 138 3.57 -12.00 -6.80
N SER A 139 4.42 -12.98 -7.15
CA SER A 139 5.46 -13.56 -6.28
C SER A 139 4.92 -14.12 -4.95
N ALA A 140 3.63 -14.44 -4.89
CA ALA A 140 2.99 -15.16 -3.79
C ALA A 140 3.41 -16.62 -3.72
N LEU A 141 3.69 -17.19 -4.88
CA LEU A 141 4.13 -18.56 -5.09
C LEU A 141 5.42 -18.52 -5.88
N SER A 142 6.37 -19.38 -5.52
CA SER A 142 7.59 -19.59 -6.28
C SER A 142 7.58 -20.99 -6.89
N SER A 143 7.89 -21.08 -8.18
CA SER A 143 8.07 -22.36 -8.86
C SER A 143 9.39 -23.01 -8.45
N LYS A 144 9.36 -24.29 -8.09
CA LYS A 144 10.55 -25.12 -7.84
C LYS A 144 10.94 -25.98 -9.04
N GLY A 145 10.29 -25.79 -10.19
CA GLY A 145 10.40 -26.66 -11.35
C GLY A 145 9.60 -27.97 -11.20
N GLY A 146 9.36 -28.65 -12.33
CA GLY A 146 8.63 -29.94 -12.35
C GLY A 146 7.18 -29.87 -11.83
N GLY A 147 6.51 -28.72 -12.00
CA GLY A 147 5.13 -28.51 -11.53
C GLY A 147 4.97 -28.36 -10.01
N ARG A 148 6.08 -28.19 -9.27
CA ARG A 148 6.06 -27.96 -7.83
C ARG A 148 6.13 -26.48 -7.51
N TYR A 149 5.34 -26.07 -6.53
CA TYR A 149 5.25 -24.68 -6.09
C TYR A 149 5.37 -24.64 -4.57
N THR A 150 5.98 -23.58 -4.07
CA THR A 150 5.96 -23.27 -2.64
C THR A 150 5.34 -21.90 -2.44
N ALA A 151 4.52 -21.79 -1.40
CA ALA A 151 4.13 -20.48 -0.90
C ALA A 151 5.40 -19.71 -0.54
N ALA A 152 5.51 -18.48 -1.03
CA ALA A 152 6.57 -17.61 -0.59
C ALA A 152 6.25 -17.18 0.85
N ASP A 153 7.04 -17.65 1.81
CA ASP A 153 7.09 -17.17 3.21
C ASP A 153 7.78 -15.80 3.30
N HIS A 154 7.72 -15.01 2.21
CA HIS A 154 7.84 -13.59 2.42
C HIS A 154 6.64 -13.23 3.29
N GLU A 155 6.90 -13.05 4.59
CA GLU A 155 6.18 -12.11 5.45
C GLU A 155 5.74 -11.00 4.51
N LEU A 156 4.46 -10.60 4.57
CA LEU A 156 3.97 -9.38 3.91
C LEU A 156 5.02 -8.31 4.20
N ASN A 157 5.99 -8.18 3.30
CA ASN A 157 7.13 -7.31 3.45
C ASN A 157 6.40 -6.01 3.34
N ASN A 158 6.23 -5.36 4.51
CA ASN A 158 5.31 -4.26 4.76
C ASN A 158 5.06 -3.55 3.45
N GLN A 159 3.87 -3.46 2.86
CA GLN A 159 3.74 -2.97 1.47
C GLN A 159 4.47 -1.62 1.25
N LEU A 160 4.65 -0.88 2.34
CA LEU A 160 5.60 0.21 2.56
C LEU A 160 7.07 -0.08 2.18
N TRP A 161 7.67 -1.20 2.59
CA TRP A 161 8.97 -1.74 2.15
C TRP A 161 9.02 -2.01 0.65
N GLY A 162 7.94 -2.55 0.05
CA GLY A 162 7.87 -2.75 -1.40
C GLY A 162 7.90 -1.44 -2.18
N LEU A 163 7.14 -0.43 -1.71
CA LEU A 163 7.18 0.93 -2.25
C LEU A 163 8.55 1.59 -2.04
N ALA A 164 9.10 1.47 -0.83
CA ALA A 164 10.38 2.08 -0.46
C ALA A 164 11.57 1.45 -1.19
N ALA A 165 11.58 0.14 -1.44
CA ALA A 165 12.65 -0.54 -2.17
C ALA A 165 12.81 -0.07 -3.63
N SER A 166 11.82 0.64 -4.19
CA SER A 166 11.91 1.27 -5.52
C SER A 166 12.59 2.65 -5.49
N ALA A 167 12.76 3.26 -4.31
CA ALA A 167 13.47 4.53 -4.12
C ALA A 167 14.99 4.31 -4.13
N ASN A 168 15.57 4.21 -5.32
CA ASN A 168 17.03 4.09 -5.49
C ASN A 168 17.74 5.45 -5.58
N ASP A 169 16.97 6.52 -5.82
CA ASP A 169 17.45 7.88 -5.90
C ASP A 169 16.41 8.87 -5.34
N LEU A 170 16.82 10.13 -5.20
CA LEU A 170 15.99 11.18 -4.63
C LEU A 170 14.74 11.47 -5.45
N ALA A 171 14.79 11.38 -6.79
CA ALA A 171 13.65 11.66 -7.64
C ALA A 171 12.56 10.58 -7.51
N ALA A 172 12.97 9.31 -7.47
CA ALA A 172 12.08 8.19 -7.19
C ALA A 172 11.48 8.29 -5.78
N ALA A 173 12.29 8.62 -4.77
CA ALA A 173 11.84 8.83 -3.40
C ALA A 173 10.82 9.97 -3.30
N GLU A 174 11.07 11.11 -3.95
CA GLU A 174 10.13 12.23 -4.01
C GLU A 174 8.81 11.81 -4.67
N ALA A 175 8.83 11.05 -5.76
CA ALA A 175 7.62 10.58 -6.42
C ALA A 175 6.75 9.72 -5.49
N ILE A 176 7.36 8.81 -4.71
CA ILE A 176 6.66 7.97 -3.74
C ILE A 176 6.06 8.80 -2.61
N ILE A 177 6.83 9.75 -2.04
CA ILE A 177 6.34 10.65 -1.00
C ILE A 177 5.16 11.50 -1.52
N ARG A 178 5.26 12.01 -2.75
CA ARG A 178 4.20 12.80 -3.38
C ARG A 178 2.94 11.98 -3.59
N GLN A 179 3.08 10.75 -4.07
CA GLN A 179 1.97 9.81 -4.22
C GLN A 179 1.33 9.48 -2.88
N GLN A 180 2.13 9.24 -1.83
CA GLN A 180 1.65 8.90 -0.50
C GLN A 180 0.85 10.05 0.15
N ILE A 181 1.27 11.29 -0.06
CA ILE A 181 0.55 12.48 0.42
C ILE A 181 -0.69 12.77 -0.46
N GLY A 182 -0.63 12.41 -1.74
CA GLY A 182 -1.75 12.50 -2.67
C GLY A 182 -2.05 13.92 -3.14
N SER A 183 -3.33 14.20 -3.39
CA SER A 183 -3.79 15.40 -4.13
C SER A 183 -3.41 16.76 -3.51
N ARG A 184 -2.98 16.79 -2.25
CA ARG A 184 -2.64 18.03 -1.53
C ARG A 184 -1.14 18.32 -1.50
N VAL A 185 -0.32 17.50 -2.15
CA VAL A 185 1.12 17.63 -2.11
C VAL A 185 1.64 18.98 -2.63
N ASP A 186 0.91 19.61 -3.55
CA ASP A 186 1.28 20.92 -4.10
C ASP A 186 1.17 22.07 -3.10
N GLN A 187 0.56 21.83 -1.93
CA GLN A 187 0.49 22.78 -0.82
C GLN A 187 1.75 22.73 0.07
N LEU A 188 2.63 21.76 -0.16
CA LEU A 188 3.82 21.53 0.65
C LEU A 188 5.06 22.13 0.01
N ASP A 189 5.94 22.63 0.88
CA ASP A 189 7.24 23.09 0.42
C ASP A 189 8.09 21.92 -0.04
N ARG A 190 8.59 22.02 -1.27
CA ARG A 190 9.45 20.97 -1.81
C ARG A 190 10.74 20.83 -0.98
N THR A 191 11.39 21.93 -0.65
CA THR A 191 12.72 21.95 -0.02
C THR A 191 12.64 21.63 1.47
N GLU A 192 11.62 22.11 2.17
CA GLU A 192 11.50 21.98 3.62
C GLU A 192 10.69 20.76 4.07
N VAL A 193 9.85 20.19 3.21
CA VAL A 193 8.98 19.06 3.56
C VAL A 193 9.21 17.86 2.65
N ILE A 194 9.06 18.01 1.34
CA ILE A 194 9.10 16.86 0.40
C ILE A 194 10.49 16.24 0.31
N VAL A 195 11.53 17.04 0.08
CA VAL A 195 12.92 16.57 -0.02
C VAL A 195 13.40 15.92 1.29
N PRO A 196 13.14 16.50 2.48
CA PRO A 196 13.46 15.82 3.75
C PRO A 196 12.71 14.51 3.95
N LEU A 197 11.42 14.40 3.60
CA LEU A 197 10.72 13.11 3.63
C LEU A 197 11.30 12.09 2.64
N ALA A 198 11.72 12.54 1.45
CA ALA A 198 12.34 11.68 0.46
C ALA A 198 13.73 11.18 0.92
N ASN A 199 14.54 12.05 1.53
CA ASN A 199 15.79 11.65 2.18
C ASN A 199 15.55 10.68 3.34
N ALA A 200 14.48 10.90 4.11
CA ALA A 200 14.09 9.99 5.18
C ALA A 200 13.76 8.59 4.64
N LEU A 201 13.04 8.51 3.52
CA LEU A 201 12.74 7.26 2.83
C LEU A 201 14.01 6.54 2.37
N LEU A 202 14.95 7.27 1.72
CA LEU A 202 16.24 6.72 1.29
C LEU A 202 17.09 6.21 2.46
N ASN A 203 17.07 6.92 3.59
CA ASN A 203 17.76 6.47 4.78
C ASN A 203 17.11 5.21 5.36
N ALA A 204 15.78 5.13 5.38
CA ALA A 204 15.06 3.95 5.85
C ALA A 204 15.38 2.72 4.98
N THR A 205 15.40 2.87 3.66
CA THR A 205 15.70 1.78 2.72
C THR A 205 17.14 1.30 2.81
N ALA A 206 18.07 2.21 3.12
CA ALA A 206 19.48 1.90 3.38
C ALA A 206 19.76 1.42 4.82
N SER A 207 18.73 1.12 5.62
CA SER A 207 18.84 0.70 7.02
C SER A 207 19.52 1.72 7.95
N ARG A 208 19.51 3.00 7.58
CA ARG A 208 20.02 4.13 8.37
C ARG A 208 18.89 4.74 9.20
N THR A 209 18.39 3.98 10.16
CA THR A 209 17.15 4.27 10.91
C THR A 209 17.15 5.63 11.59
N ASN A 210 18.23 5.99 12.30
CA ASN A 210 18.34 7.30 12.97
C ASN A 210 18.34 8.45 11.95
N GLY A 211 18.97 8.26 10.78
CA GLY A 211 18.93 9.22 9.68
C GLY A 211 17.52 9.39 9.12
N ALA A 212 16.78 8.29 8.97
CA ALA A 212 15.39 8.32 8.53
C ALA A 212 14.50 9.11 9.50
N VAL A 213 14.64 8.84 10.81
CA VAL A 213 13.88 9.55 11.84
C VAL A 213 14.26 11.03 11.89
N ALA A 214 15.55 11.38 11.78
CA ALA A 214 16.01 12.77 11.82
C ALA A 214 15.49 13.59 10.63
N ASP A 215 15.59 13.06 9.40
CA ASP A 215 15.12 13.75 8.21
C ASP A 215 13.59 13.84 8.16
N GLY A 216 12.88 12.77 8.58
CA GLY A 216 11.43 12.78 8.68
C GLY A 216 10.92 13.75 9.76
N ALA A 217 11.60 13.81 10.91
CA ALA A 217 11.28 14.77 11.97
C ALA A 217 11.45 16.21 11.48
N ARG A 218 12.55 16.52 10.79
CA ARG A 218 12.79 17.84 10.21
C ARG A 218 11.64 18.25 9.28
N ALA A 219 11.16 17.34 8.43
CA ALA A 219 10.03 17.60 7.55
C ALA A 219 8.75 17.94 8.33
N VAL A 220 8.44 17.15 9.36
CA VAL A 220 7.26 17.35 10.21
C VAL A 220 7.34 18.68 10.97
N GLU A 221 8.51 19.04 11.49
CA GLU A 221 8.71 20.30 12.18
C GLU A 221 8.55 21.52 11.26
N SER A 222 9.11 21.47 10.05
CA SER A 222 8.90 22.50 9.02
C SER A 222 7.43 22.61 8.62
N PHE A 223 6.76 21.48 8.43
CA PHE A 223 5.32 21.45 8.13
C PHE A 223 4.49 22.09 9.26
N LEU A 224 4.75 21.71 10.51
CA LEU A 224 4.05 22.27 11.67
C LEU A 224 4.28 23.78 11.80
N ALA A 225 5.49 24.27 11.53
CA ALA A 225 5.77 25.71 11.53
C ALA A 225 4.90 26.45 10.49
N ARG A 226 4.88 25.97 9.25
CA ARG A 226 4.05 26.58 8.20
C ARG A 226 2.55 26.45 8.46
N LEU A 227 2.11 25.32 9.02
CA LEU A 227 0.71 25.13 9.40
C LEU A 227 0.32 26.09 10.53
N ALA A 228 1.21 26.34 11.49
CA ALA A 228 0.98 27.29 12.56
C ALA A 228 0.83 28.72 12.02
N ASP A 229 1.65 29.12 11.04
CA ASP A 229 1.52 30.43 10.40
C ASP A 229 0.15 30.58 9.73
N ARG A 230 -0.31 29.57 8.98
CA ARG A 230 -1.61 29.60 8.29
C ARG A 230 -2.80 29.60 9.25
N LEU A 231 -2.70 28.85 10.35
CA LEU A 231 -3.75 28.72 11.35
C LEU A 231 -3.64 29.73 12.51
N THR A 232 -2.64 30.62 12.46
CA THR A 232 -2.33 31.61 13.51
C THR A 232 -2.12 30.97 14.89
N VAL A 233 -1.43 29.82 14.93
CA VAL A 233 -1.09 29.10 16.17
C VAL A 233 0.27 29.58 16.69
N ASN A 234 0.36 29.94 17.97
CA ASN A 234 1.62 30.37 18.58
C ASN A 234 2.46 29.16 19.06
N LEU A 235 3.59 28.92 18.39
CA LEU A 235 4.55 27.85 18.75
C LEU A 235 5.62 28.28 19.76
N ALA A 236 5.60 29.51 20.28
CA ALA A 236 6.60 29.98 21.24
C ALA A 236 6.68 29.05 22.48
N GLY A 237 7.91 28.72 22.87
CA GLY A 237 8.22 27.83 23.98
C GLY A 237 8.01 26.33 23.69
N ALA A 238 7.70 25.94 22.45
CA ALA A 238 7.61 24.53 22.04
C ALA A 238 8.87 24.11 21.24
N ASN A 239 9.69 23.25 21.83
CA ASN A 239 11.01 22.90 21.30
C ASN A 239 11.03 21.58 20.52
N GLY A 240 10.06 20.69 20.74
CA GLY A 240 9.97 19.40 20.05
C GLY A 240 8.59 19.16 19.43
N ILE A 241 8.49 18.12 18.58
CA ILE A 241 7.27 17.76 17.84
C ILE A 241 6.06 17.65 18.77
N ASN A 242 6.17 16.93 19.89
CA ASN A 242 5.06 16.75 20.83
C ASN A 242 4.57 18.07 21.43
N GLN A 243 5.49 18.94 21.82
CA GLN A 243 5.15 20.25 22.37
C GLN A 243 4.51 21.15 21.31
N LYS A 244 4.99 21.10 20.05
CA LYS A 244 4.41 21.84 18.93
C LYS A 244 2.99 21.34 18.61
N LEU A 245 2.79 20.02 18.57
CA LEU A 245 1.50 19.37 18.35
C LEU A 245 0.45 19.78 19.40
N ASP A 246 0.82 19.85 20.68
CA ASP A 246 -0.10 20.25 21.75
C ASP A 246 -0.60 21.71 21.58
N LYS A 247 0.17 22.59 20.91
CA LYS A 247 -0.25 23.97 20.60
C LYS A 247 -1.41 24.05 19.59
N PHE A 248 -1.66 23.00 18.81
CA PHE A 248 -2.77 22.96 17.85
C PHE A 248 -4.10 22.45 18.44
N ARG A 249 -4.10 21.97 19.70
CA ARG A 249 -5.31 21.48 20.36
C ARG A 249 -6.31 22.60 20.71
N PRO A 250 -5.90 23.76 21.25
CA PRO A 250 -6.80 24.88 21.50
C PRO A 250 -7.51 25.29 20.20
N GLY A 251 -8.77 25.71 20.28
CA GLY A 251 -9.54 26.10 19.09
C GLY A 251 -9.84 24.96 18.11
N ASN A 252 -9.46 23.71 18.42
CA ASN A 252 -9.64 22.55 17.55
C ASN A 252 -9.02 22.75 16.15
N HIS A 253 -7.86 23.45 16.09
CA HIS A 253 -7.09 23.60 14.86
C HIS A 253 -6.68 22.23 14.32
N LEU A 254 -6.22 21.34 15.21
CA LEU A 254 -6.13 19.90 14.95
C LEU A 254 -6.96 19.12 15.98
N PRO A 255 -7.74 18.10 15.56
CA PRO A 255 -8.49 17.26 16.48
C PRO A 255 -7.57 16.50 17.44
N LYS A 256 -8.00 16.33 18.69
CA LYS A 256 -7.25 15.59 19.73
C LYS A 256 -6.71 14.26 19.23
N LYS A 257 -7.53 13.46 18.52
CA LYS A 257 -7.10 12.14 18.04
C LYS A 257 -5.94 12.22 17.05
N VAL A 258 -5.95 13.20 16.13
CA VAL A 258 -4.86 13.42 15.17
C VAL A 258 -3.59 13.85 15.92
N VAL A 259 -3.73 14.75 16.89
CA VAL A 259 -2.62 15.21 17.73
C VAL A 259 -1.99 14.05 18.50
N GLU A 260 -2.78 13.25 19.22
CA GLU A 260 -2.24 12.15 20.02
C GLU A 260 -1.65 11.02 19.14
N ALA A 261 -2.23 10.74 17.97
CA ALA A 261 -1.65 9.80 17.02
C ALA A 261 -0.28 10.30 16.50
N ALA A 262 -0.17 11.59 16.19
CA ALA A 262 1.07 12.20 15.73
C ALA A 262 2.16 12.27 16.82
N LYS A 263 1.81 12.14 18.11
CA LYS A 263 2.82 12.08 19.18
C LYS A 263 3.74 10.88 19.08
N TYR A 264 3.35 9.82 18.38
CA TYR A 264 4.25 8.74 18.00
C TYR A 264 5.54 9.28 17.35
N LEU A 265 5.41 10.25 16.43
CA LEU A 265 6.55 10.86 15.74
C LEU A 265 7.49 11.57 16.72
N GLY A 266 6.93 12.31 17.68
CA GLY A 266 7.77 12.96 18.69
C GLY A 266 8.43 11.99 19.65
N GLN A 267 7.76 10.91 20.04
CA GLN A 267 8.37 9.89 20.93
C GLN A 267 9.51 9.15 20.24
N VAL A 268 9.33 8.72 18.99
CA VAL A 268 10.39 8.04 18.23
C VAL A 268 11.53 9.00 17.91
N ARG A 269 11.25 10.27 17.62
CA ARG A 269 12.31 11.29 17.44
C ARG A 269 13.13 11.48 18.70
N ASN A 270 12.49 11.59 19.85
CA ASN A 270 13.19 11.71 21.13
C ASN A 270 14.09 10.49 21.38
N ALA A 271 13.58 9.28 21.18
CA ALA A 271 14.37 8.06 21.32
C ALA A 271 15.59 8.01 20.36
N ALA A 272 15.44 8.51 19.13
CA ALA A 272 16.51 8.50 18.13
C ALA A 272 17.57 9.61 18.31
N ASP A 273 17.25 10.68 19.04
CA ASP A 273 18.11 11.87 19.18
C ASP A 273 18.78 11.98 20.54
N HIS A 274 18.18 11.38 21.58
CA HIS A 274 18.74 11.37 22.91
C HIS A 274 19.81 10.27 23.04
N GLY A 275 20.87 10.59 23.79
CA GLY A 275 21.86 9.61 24.22
C GLY A 275 21.26 8.64 25.23
N VAL A 276 21.94 8.41 26.36
CA VAL A 276 21.37 7.60 27.45
C VAL A 276 20.08 8.28 27.93
N ASP A 277 18.98 7.53 27.94
CA ASP A 277 17.70 8.01 28.45
C ASP A 277 17.83 8.37 29.94
N VAL A 278 17.31 9.54 30.30
CA VAL A 278 17.33 10.04 31.68
C VAL A 278 16.29 9.33 32.55
N ASP A 279 15.35 8.61 31.94
CA ASP A 279 14.43 7.73 32.65
C ASP A 279 15.22 6.59 33.32
N PRO A 280 15.21 6.50 34.66
CA PRO A 280 15.95 5.47 35.39
C PRO A 280 15.46 4.05 35.12
N GLU A 281 14.25 3.86 34.57
CA GLU A 281 13.73 2.54 34.17
C GLU A 281 14.35 2.04 32.85
N VAL A 282 14.83 2.96 32.01
CA VAL A 282 15.50 2.65 30.73
C VAL A 282 17.02 2.71 30.91
N GLY A 283 17.54 3.85 31.37
CA GLY A 283 18.95 4.06 31.71
C GLY A 283 19.95 3.73 30.59
N ASN A 284 19.52 3.72 29.33
CA ASN A 284 20.33 3.28 28.19
C ASN A 284 19.94 4.05 26.91
N ILE A 285 20.73 3.88 25.85
CA ILE A 285 20.45 4.42 24.52
C ILE A 285 19.39 3.55 23.85
N TRP A 286 18.41 4.18 23.22
CA TRP A 286 17.41 3.47 22.42
C TRP A 286 17.99 3.02 21.08
N GLU A 287 17.75 1.75 20.74
CA GLU A 287 17.99 1.23 19.39
C GLU A 287 16.70 1.27 18.57
N ILE A 288 16.74 1.99 17.44
CA ILE A 288 15.58 2.09 16.55
C ILE A 288 15.61 0.94 15.54
N GLN A 289 14.57 0.09 15.59
CA GLN A 289 14.40 -0.99 14.63
C GLN A 289 14.26 -0.47 13.19
N GLN A 290 14.69 -1.29 12.23
CA GLN A 290 14.61 -0.97 10.80
C GLN A 290 13.18 -0.69 10.33
N SER A 291 12.23 -1.51 10.79
CA SER A 291 10.80 -1.34 10.55
C SER A 291 10.28 0.00 11.07
N THR A 292 10.71 0.43 12.26
CA THR A 292 10.35 1.71 12.87
C THR A 292 10.81 2.89 12.03
N GLY A 293 12.04 2.85 11.49
CA GLY A 293 12.55 3.91 10.62
C GLY A 293 11.69 4.10 9.37
N LEU A 294 11.23 3.01 8.75
CA LEU A 294 10.35 3.07 7.61
C LEU A 294 8.92 3.52 7.97
N GLN A 295 8.35 2.95 9.03
CA GLN A 295 7.04 3.33 9.55
C GLN A 295 6.99 4.82 9.89
N TYR A 296 8.07 5.37 10.44
CA TYR A 296 8.17 6.79 10.78
C TYR A 296 7.88 7.69 9.57
N VAL A 297 8.46 7.38 8.40
CA VAL A 297 8.25 8.15 7.15
C VAL A 297 6.78 8.13 6.74
N PHE A 298 6.16 6.96 6.73
CA PHE A 298 4.77 6.82 6.29
C PHE A 298 3.77 7.40 7.30
N VAL A 299 4.03 7.27 8.60
CA VAL A 299 3.22 7.94 9.64
C VAL A 299 3.34 9.45 9.52
N ALA A 300 4.52 9.99 9.18
CA ALA A 300 4.69 11.42 8.91
C ALA A 300 3.85 11.87 7.70
N CYS A 301 3.86 11.12 6.59
CA CYS A 301 3.01 11.41 5.43
C CYS A 301 1.51 11.34 5.77
N SER A 302 1.07 10.33 6.51
CA SER A 302 -0.33 10.20 6.94
C SER A 302 -0.76 11.35 7.84
N PHE A 303 0.09 11.75 8.79
CA PHE A 303 -0.17 12.91 9.64
C PHE A 303 -0.32 14.21 8.83
N ILE A 304 0.63 14.48 7.92
CA ILE A 304 0.60 15.67 7.06
C ILE A 304 -0.69 15.70 6.24
N THR A 305 -1.07 14.57 5.65
CA THR A 305 -2.30 14.43 4.87
C THR A 305 -3.53 14.71 5.72
N ALA A 306 -3.62 14.10 6.91
CA ALA A 306 -4.74 14.31 7.84
C ALA A 306 -4.86 15.79 8.28
N ALA A 307 -3.73 16.46 8.52
CA ALA A 307 -3.70 17.87 8.88
C ALA A 307 -4.15 18.78 7.73
N LEU A 308 -3.71 18.51 6.49
CA LEU A 308 -4.14 19.26 5.30
C LEU A 308 -5.63 19.05 4.97
N GLU A 309 -6.16 17.83 5.13
CA GLU A 309 -7.59 17.56 4.97
C GLU A 309 -8.43 18.33 5.99
N ARG A 310 -7.97 18.37 7.24
CA ARG A 310 -8.61 19.14 8.31
C ARG A 310 -8.63 20.64 8.00
N GLU A 311 -7.53 21.19 7.50
CA GLU A 311 -7.40 22.60 7.14
C GLU A 311 -8.42 22.99 6.06
N ALA A 312 -8.66 22.11 5.09
CA ALA A 312 -9.61 22.35 4.00
C ALA A 312 -11.08 22.10 4.35
N GLY A 313 -11.42 21.89 5.62
CA GLY A 313 -12.78 21.56 6.06
C GLY A 313 -13.24 20.15 5.67
N GLY A 314 -12.31 19.30 5.25
CA GLY A 314 -12.53 17.91 4.86
C GLY A 314 -12.66 16.96 6.05
N LYS A 315 -13.05 15.72 5.74
CA LYS A 315 -13.37 14.62 6.67
C LYS A 315 -12.27 14.40 7.74
N PHE A 316 -12.67 13.89 8.91
CA PHE A 316 -11.74 13.43 9.93
C PHE A 316 -11.07 12.13 9.48
N MET A 317 -9.78 12.18 9.16
CA MET A 317 -9.00 11.03 8.70
C MET A 317 -7.82 10.77 9.65
N ILE A 318 -7.54 9.50 9.92
CA ILE A 318 -6.33 8.97 10.57
C ILE A 318 -5.89 7.77 9.75
#